data_AF-A0A2U3DSM5-F1
#
_entry.id   AF-A0A2U3DSM5-F1
#
_cell.length_a   1.000
_cell.length_b   1.000
_cell.length_c   1.000
_cell.angle_alpha   90.00
_cell.angle_beta   90.00
_cell.angle_gamma   90.00
#
_symmetry.space_group_name_H-M   'P 1'
#
loop_
_entity.id
_entity.type
_entity.pdbx_description
1 polymer ?
#
loop_
_entity_poly.entity_id
_entity_poly.type
_entity_poly.pdbx_seq_one_letter_code
_entity_poly.pdbx_strand_id
1 'polypeptide(L)'
;MDQSTFDLGDFCKRPIALSIETKRPKVDRDDATLQIGTWQSTQWRSLRHNSSQPLESIEFLPGIIVQGHDWQFVASILDENGKPVLLKGVRLGGTESELAIYSLLLGLRRLRRWILEDYWPMFISDVLAIS
;
A
#
# COMPACT_ATOMS: atom_id res chain seq x y z
N MET A 1 -13.55 -8.12 36.10
CA MET A 1 -14.04 -7.04 35.22
C MET A 1 -13.20 -7.14 33.96
N ASP A 2 -13.80 -7.67 32.91
CA ASP A 2 -13.18 -7.93 31.61
C ASP A 2 -12.90 -6.58 30.92
N GLN A 3 -11.63 -6.25 30.76
CA GLN A 3 -11.20 -5.21 29.83
C GLN A 3 -10.56 -5.93 28.66
N SER A 4 -11.36 -6.16 27.63
CA SER A 4 -10.93 -6.52 26.29
C SER A 4 -9.98 -5.43 25.78
N THR A 5 -8.69 -5.62 26.04
CA THR A 5 -7.61 -4.86 25.43
C THR A 5 -7.77 -5.00 23.93
N PHE A 6 -8.04 -3.89 23.24
CA PHE A 6 -8.14 -3.88 21.78
C PHE A 6 -6.94 -4.62 21.18
N ASP A 7 -7.26 -5.53 20.26
CA ASP A 7 -6.37 -6.41 19.49
C ASP A 7 -5.43 -5.64 18.55
N LEU A 8 -4.84 -4.53 19.00
CA LEU A 8 -3.78 -3.80 18.29
C LEU A 8 -2.50 -4.65 18.17
N GLY A 9 -2.34 -5.65 19.04
CA GLY A 9 -1.18 -6.52 19.06
C GLY A 9 -1.02 -7.39 17.82
N ASP A 10 -2.11 -7.73 17.11
CA ASP A 10 -2.02 -8.54 15.88
C ASP A 10 -1.75 -7.68 14.62
N PHE A 11 -2.11 -6.39 14.62
CA PHE A 11 -1.80 -5.49 13.50
C PHE A 11 -0.31 -5.20 13.35
N CYS A 12 0.46 -5.17 14.44
CA CYS A 12 1.92 -5.09 14.37
C CYS A 12 2.53 -6.36 13.77
N LYS A 13 1.86 -7.51 13.86
CA LYS A 13 2.32 -8.78 13.27
C LYS A 13 1.87 -8.96 11.82
N ARG A 14 0.88 -8.19 11.36
CA ARG A 14 0.28 -8.29 10.02
C ARG A 14 0.15 -6.89 9.40
N PRO A 15 1.25 -6.33 8.87
CA PRO A 15 1.24 -4.99 8.32
C PRO A 15 0.28 -4.84 7.14
N ILE A 16 -0.19 -3.61 6.95
CA ILE A 16 -0.93 -3.23 5.75
C ILE A 16 0.05 -3.22 4.57
N ALA A 17 0.10 -4.30 3.79
CA ALA A 17 1.02 -4.38 2.65
C ALA A 17 0.48 -3.72 1.37
N LEU A 18 -0.80 -3.37 1.31
CA LEU A 18 -1.46 -2.79 0.15
C LEU A 18 -2.71 -2.01 0.56
N SER A 19 -2.82 -0.76 0.11
CA SER A 19 -4.06 0.02 0.18
C SER A 19 -4.90 -0.17 -1.09
N ILE A 20 -6.22 -0.30 -0.98
CA ILE A 20 -7.12 -0.35 -2.15
C ILE A 20 -8.24 0.65 -1.95
N GLU A 21 -8.38 1.59 -2.88
CA GLU A 21 -9.48 2.56 -2.91
C GLU A 21 -10.40 2.26 -4.09
N THR A 22 -11.70 2.26 -3.84
CA THR A 22 -12.72 1.94 -4.86
C THR A 22 -13.70 3.10 -5.03
N LYS A 23 -13.84 3.61 -6.25
CA LYS A 23 -14.79 4.68 -6.59
C LYS A 23 -15.89 4.19 -7.52
N ARG A 24 -17.07 4.79 -7.37
CA ARG A 24 -18.16 4.65 -8.35
C ARG A 24 -17.69 5.22 -9.70
N PRO A 25 -18.16 4.64 -10.83
CA PRO A 25 -17.97 5.26 -12.14
C PRO A 25 -18.50 6.70 -12.08
N LYS A 26 -17.73 7.67 -12.57
CA LYS A 26 -18.02 9.13 -12.62
C LYS A 26 -17.68 9.96 -11.37
N VAL A 27 -17.14 9.38 -10.30
CA VAL A 27 -16.54 10.19 -9.21
C VAL A 27 -15.18 10.71 -9.65
N ASP A 28 -14.75 11.87 -9.17
CA ASP A 28 -13.42 12.38 -9.48
C ASP A 28 -12.33 11.42 -8.99
N ARG A 29 -11.31 11.22 -9.82
CA ARG A 29 -10.14 10.41 -9.50
C ARG A 29 -9.19 11.13 -8.55
N ASP A 30 -9.22 12.45 -8.54
CA ASP A 30 -8.41 13.25 -7.63
C ASP A 30 -8.81 12.99 -6.16
N ASP A 31 -10.09 12.73 -5.90
CA ASP A 31 -10.59 12.32 -4.58
C ASP A 31 -10.00 10.96 -4.13
N ALA A 32 -9.90 9.99 -5.04
CA ALA A 32 -9.32 8.68 -4.73
C ALA A 32 -7.81 8.78 -4.46
N THR A 33 -7.12 9.61 -5.25
CA THR A 33 -5.69 9.91 -5.12
C THR A 33 -5.39 10.60 -3.79
N LEU A 34 -6.23 11.55 -3.38
CA LEU A 34 -6.11 12.22 -2.09
C LEU A 34 -6.34 11.25 -0.92
N GLN A 35 -7.35 10.39 -1.01
CA GLN A 35 -7.67 9.43 0.05
C GLN A 35 -6.54 8.41 0.24
N ILE A 36 -6.06 7.80 -0.85
CA ILE A 36 -4.97 6.83 -0.76
C ILE A 36 -3.66 7.49 -0.30
N GLY A 37 -3.38 8.72 -0.73
CA GLY A 37 -2.24 9.50 -0.25
C GLY A 37 -2.33 9.81 1.25
N THR A 38 -3.53 10.09 1.76
CA THR A 38 -3.77 10.32 3.19
C THR A 38 -3.50 9.04 4.01
N TRP A 39 -4.00 7.89 3.54
CA TRP A 39 -3.78 6.60 4.20
C TRP A 39 -2.31 6.22 4.21
N GLN A 40 -1.62 6.33 3.07
CA GLN A 40 -0.21 5.98 2.98
C GLN A 40 0.68 6.95 3.76
N SER A 41 0.34 8.24 3.81
CA SER A 41 1.05 9.21 4.67
C SER A 41 0.94 8.83 6.15
N THR A 42 -0.25 8.37 6.57
CA THR A 42 -0.47 7.88 7.93
C THR A 42 0.30 6.58 8.18
N GLN A 43 0.34 5.69 7.20
CA GLN A 43 1.11 4.45 7.27
C GLN A 43 2.61 4.73 7.40
N TRP A 44 3.19 5.62 6.60
CA TRP A 44 4.59 6.04 6.74
C TRP A 44 4.90 6.60 8.12
N ARG A 45 3.98 7.39 8.69
CA ARG A 45 4.13 7.89 10.07
C ARG A 45 4.12 6.75 11.08
N SER A 46 3.23 5.78 10.92
CA SER A 46 3.13 4.61 11.80
C SER A 46 4.39 3.73 11.72
N LEU A 47 4.86 3.43 10.50
CA LEU A 47 6.08 2.63 10.29
C LEU A 47 7.28 3.28 10.97
N ARG A 48 7.46 4.59 10.81
CA ARG A 48 8.56 5.32 11.47
C ARG A 48 8.43 5.39 12.98
N HIS A 49 7.22 5.45 13.51
CA HIS A 49 7.00 5.49 14.95
C HIS A 49 7.33 4.15 15.62
N ASN A 50 7.07 3.03 14.93
CA ASN A 50 7.30 1.69 15.45
C ASN A 50 8.68 1.13 15.10
N SER A 51 9.37 1.73 14.14
CA SER A 51 10.71 1.32 13.74
C SER A 51 11.76 1.83 14.74
N SER A 52 12.63 0.93 15.19
CA SER A 52 13.82 1.28 15.98
C SER A 52 14.98 1.82 15.13
N GLN A 53 14.88 1.70 13.80
CA GLN A 53 15.90 2.12 12.83
C GLN A 53 15.27 3.01 11.74
N PRO A 54 16.08 3.75 10.95
CA PRO A 54 15.57 4.38 9.74
C PRO A 54 14.95 3.35 8.77
N LEU A 55 13.83 3.71 8.12
CA LEU A 55 13.19 2.86 7.12
C LEU A 55 13.97 2.95 5.79
N GLU A 56 15.09 2.25 5.71
CA GLU A 56 15.96 2.25 4.52
C GLU A 56 15.57 1.18 3.50
N SER A 57 14.97 0.07 3.95
CA SER A 57 14.67 -1.05 3.06
C SER A 57 13.32 -0.88 2.35
N ILE A 58 12.30 -0.36 3.04
CA ILE A 58 10.97 -0.15 2.44
C ILE A 58 11.01 1.06 1.49
N GLU A 59 11.18 0.80 0.19
CA GLU A 59 11.30 1.86 -0.83
C GLU A 59 9.98 2.60 -1.13
N PHE A 60 8.84 1.90 -1.08
CA PHE A 60 7.53 2.47 -1.38
C PHE A 60 6.39 1.73 -0.68
N LEU A 61 5.24 2.40 -0.55
CA LEU A 61 3.98 1.78 -0.15
C LEU A 61 3.05 1.68 -1.36
N PRO A 62 2.57 0.48 -1.73
CA PRO A 62 1.69 0.31 -2.88
C PRO A 62 0.25 0.65 -2.55
N GLY A 63 -0.47 1.06 -3.60
CA GLY A 63 -1.89 1.29 -3.59
C GLY A 63 -2.53 0.87 -4.91
N ILE A 64 -3.82 0.52 -4.88
CA ILE A 64 -4.62 0.33 -6.08
C ILE A 64 -5.83 1.25 -6.02
N ILE A 65 -6.09 1.96 -7.11
CA ILE A 65 -7.34 2.69 -7.31
C ILE A 65 -8.17 1.91 -8.34
N VAL A 66 -9.37 1.53 -7.94
CA VAL A 66 -10.35 0.85 -8.78
C VAL A 66 -11.49 1.81 -9.10
N GLN A 67 -11.73 2.05 -10.39
CA GLN A 67 -12.82 2.89 -10.84
C GLN A 67 -13.51 2.28 -12.08
N GLY A 68 -14.69 1.71 -11.86
CA GLY A 68 -15.37 0.95 -12.90
C GLY A 68 -14.48 -0.20 -13.39
N HIS A 69 -14.16 -0.20 -14.69
CA HIS A 69 -13.29 -1.22 -15.28
C HIS A 69 -11.79 -0.89 -15.17
N ASP A 70 -11.40 0.33 -14.81
CA ASP A 70 -9.99 0.74 -14.74
C ASP A 70 -9.39 0.45 -13.37
N TRP A 71 -8.24 -0.20 -13.37
CA TRP A 71 -7.45 -0.52 -12.19
C TRP A 71 -6.07 0.11 -12.34
N GLN A 72 -5.74 1.06 -11.46
CA GLN A 72 -4.45 1.74 -11.46
C GLN A 72 -3.63 1.33 -10.24
N PHE A 73 -2.34 1.09 -10.48
CA PHE A 73 -1.35 1.02 -9.42
C PHE A 73 -0.86 2.43 -9.10
N VAL A 74 -0.79 2.75 -7.82
CA VAL A 74 -0.15 3.96 -7.29
C VAL A 74 0.86 3.54 -6.23
N ALA A 75 1.84 4.39 -5.95
CA ALA A 75 2.78 4.16 -4.89
C ALA A 75 3.16 5.49 -4.25
N SER A 76 3.41 5.48 -2.94
CA SER A 76 4.07 6.61 -2.29
C SER A 76 5.47 6.24 -1.83
N ILE A 77 6.35 7.22 -1.88
CA ILE A 77 7.73 7.15 -1.42
C ILE A 77 7.96 8.22 -0.35
N LEU A 78 9.09 8.14 0.33
CA LEU A 78 9.63 9.27 1.08
C LEU A 78 10.54 10.09 0.16
N ASP A 79 10.35 11.42 0.13
CA ASP A 79 11.28 12.32 -0.56
C ASP A 79 12.60 12.48 0.23
N GLU A 80 13.52 13.28 -0.30
CA GLU A 80 14.82 13.59 0.33
C GLU A 80 14.71 14.19 1.75
N ASN A 81 13.56 14.76 2.10
CA ASN A 81 13.27 15.34 3.42
C ASN A 81 12.47 14.37 4.31
N GLY A 82 12.27 13.12 3.86
CA GLY A 82 11.47 12.13 4.57
C GLY A 82 9.97 12.43 4.55
N LYS A 83 9.47 13.26 3.62
CA LYS A 83 8.04 13.55 3.49
C LYS A 83 7.40 12.54 2.54
N PRO A 84 6.23 11.96 2.89
CA PRO A 84 5.48 11.11 1.98
C PRO A 84 5.04 11.88 0.72
N VAL A 85 5.31 11.30 -0.45
CA VAL A 85 4.86 11.81 -1.75
C VAL A 85 4.22 10.67 -2.53
N LEU A 86 2.98 10.88 -2.98
CA LEU A 86 2.28 9.94 -3.86
C LEU A 86 2.70 10.17 -5.31
N LEU A 87 3.19 9.11 -5.96
CA LEU A 87 3.59 9.13 -7.36
C LEU A 87 2.38 9.06 -8.29
N LYS A 88 2.58 9.52 -9.53
CA LYS A 88 1.56 9.40 -10.58
C LYS A 88 1.21 7.92 -10.83
N GLY A 89 -0.09 7.63 -10.79
CA GLY A 89 -0.59 6.28 -11.04
C GLY A 89 -0.33 5.77 -12.45
N VAL A 90 -0.12 4.46 -12.55
CA VAL A 90 0.02 3.73 -13.81
C VAL A 90 -1.10 2.70 -13.94
N ARG A 91 -1.58 2.47 -15.16
CA ARG A 91 -2.62 1.45 -15.38
C ARG A 91 -2.05 0.06 -15.09
N LEU A 92 -2.68 -0.65 -14.17
CA LEU A 92 -2.35 -2.03 -13.82
C LEU A 92 -3.08 -3.03 -14.73
N GLY A 93 -4.30 -2.68 -15.13
CA GLY A 93 -5.13 -3.48 -16.02
C GLY A 93 -6.58 -3.05 -15.93
N GLY A 94 -7.49 -3.94 -16.31
CA GLY A 94 -8.91 -3.65 -16.22
C GLY A 94 -9.79 -4.86 -16.47
N THR A 95 -11.10 -4.62 -16.52
CA THR A 95 -12.11 -5.67 -16.70
C THR A 95 -12.96 -5.47 -17.95
N GLU A 96 -12.62 -4.50 -18.79
CA GLU A 96 -13.35 -4.18 -20.03
C GLU A 96 -12.99 -5.07 -21.23
N SER A 97 -11.95 -5.88 -21.12
CA SER A 97 -11.53 -6.82 -22.17
C SER A 97 -10.72 -7.98 -21.60
N GLU A 98 -10.64 -9.10 -22.32
CA GLU A 98 -9.82 -10.25 -21.92
C GLU A 98 -8.35 -9.87 -21.71
N LEU A 99 -7.77 -9.08 -22.62
CA LEU A 99 -6.38 -8.63 -22.51
C LEU A 99 -6.16 -7.77 -21.26
N ALA A 100 -7.10 -6.89 -20.94
CA ALA A 100 -7.05 -6.06 -19.74
C ALA A 100 -7.16 -6.91 -18.46
N ILE A 101 -7.99 -7.96 -18.49
CA ILE A 101 -8.13 -8.91 -17.38
C ILE A 101 -6.82 -9.68 -17.17
N TYR A 102 -6.20 -10.18 -18.25
CA TYR A 102 -4.91 -10.86 -18.15
C TYR A 102 -3.81 -9.94 -17.61
N SER A 103 -3.78 -8.68 -18.06
CA SER A 103 -2.85 -7.67 -17.56
C SER A 103 -3.06 -7.41 -16.07
N LEU A 104 -4.31 -7.24 -15.63
CA LEU A 104 -4.67 -7.07 -14.23
C LEU A 104 -4.24 -8.28 -13.39
N LEU A 105 -4.53 -9.50 -13.85
CA LEU A 105 -4.16 -10.73 -13.15
C LEU A 105 -2.64 -10.86 -12.99
N LEU A 106 -1.87 -10.58 -14.04
CA LEU A 106 -0.40 -10.61 -14.00
C LEU A 106 0.15 -9.53 -13.05
N GLY A 107 -0.40 -8.32 -13.09
CA GLY A 107 -0.06 -7.22 -12.20
C GLY A 107 -0.30 -7.57 -10.74
N LEU A 108 -1.49 -8.08 -10.41
CA LEU A 108 -1.84 -8.51 -9.05
C LEU A 108 -0.95 -9.65 -8.56
N ARG A 109 -0.61 -10.62 -9.42
CA ARG A 109 0.32 -11.70 -9.08
C ARG A 109 1.73 -11.18 -8.81
N ARG A 110 2.22 -10.24 -9.64
CA ARG A 110 3.53 -9.61 -9.44
C ARG A 110 3.59 -8.82 -8.14
N LEU A 111 2.51 -8.09 -7.82
CA LEU A 111 2.40 -7.31 -6.60
C LEU A 111 2.31 -8.21 -5.36
N ARG A 112 1.51 -9.29 -5.40
CA ARG A 112 1.47 -10.29 -4.33
C ARG A 112 2.85 -10.88 -4.08
N ARG A 113 3.57 -11.23 -5.15
CA ARG A 113 4.93 -11.76 -5.03
C ARG A 113 5.86 -10.77 -4.35
N TRP A 114 5.84 -9.50 -4.78
CA TRP A 114 6.63 -8.44 -4.14
C TRP A 114 6.27 -8.25 -2.66
N ILE A 115 4.99 -8.30 -2.30
CA ILE A 115 4.54 -8.21 -0.91
C ILE A 115 5.17 -9.33 -0.04
N LEU A 116 5.22 -10.55 -0.57
CA LEU A 116 5.68 -11.72 0.17
C LEU A 116 7.20 -11.87 0.19
N GLU A 117 7.86 -11.56 -0.93
CA GLU A 117 9.29 -11.82 -1.14
C GLU A 117 10.16 -10.61 -0.82
N ASP A 118 9.62 -9.38 -0.93
CA ASP A 118 10.36 -8.15 -0.71
C ASP A 118 9.82 -7.41 0.52
N TYR A 119 8.56 -6.94 0.49
CA TYR A 119 8.00 -6.08 1.55
C TYR A 119 8.00 -6.73 2.93
N TRP A 120 7.57 -7.99 3.01
CA TRP A 120 7.46 -8.68 4.29
C TRP A 120 8.82 -8.87 4.97
N PRO A 121 9.87 -9.40 4.31
CA PRO A 121 11.22 -9.43 4.90
C PRO A 121 11.73 -8.06 5.35
N MET A 122 11.51 -7.01 4.54
CA MET A 122 11.94 -5.65 4.88
C MET A 122 11.18 -5.11 6.11
N PHE A 123 9.89 -5.39 6.22
CA PHE A 123 9.10 -5.03 7.39
C PHE A 123 9.58 -5.75 8.66
N ILE A 124 9.88 -7.05 8.56
CA ILE A 124 10.44 -7.82 9.69
C ILE A 124 11.77 -7.19 10.16
N SER A 125 12.67 -6.92 9.21
CA SER A 125 13.99 -6.33 9.49
C SER A 125 13.88 -4.94 10.10
N ASP A 126 13.21 -4.01 9.40
CA ASP A 126 13.24 -2.60 9.75
C ASP A 126 12.32 -2.29 10.94
N VAL A 127 11.11 -2.91 10.98
CA VAL A 127 10.05 -2.51 11.93
C VAL A 127 9.96 -3.45 13.13
N LEU A 128 10.07 -4.76 12.93
CA LEU A 128 9.97 -5.71 14.05
C LEU A 128 11.30 -6.00 14.72
N ALA A 129 12.42 -5.74 14.04
CA ALA A 129 13.78 -6.04 14.52
C ALA A 129 13.95 -7.49 15.02
N ILE A 130 13.21 -8.43 14.41
CA ILE A 130 13.33 -9.87 14.70
C ILE A 130 14.36 -10.44 13.73
N SER A 131 15.57 -10.69 14.22
CA SER A 131 16.66 -11.38 13.51
C SER A 131 16.53 -12.89 13.61
#